data_AF-A0AAU9X4R9-F1
#
_entry.id   AF-A0AAU9X4R9-F1
#
_cell.length_a   1.000
_cell.length_b   1.000
_cell.length_c   1.000
_cell.angle_alpha   90.00
_cell.angle_beta   90.00
_cell.angle_gamma   90.00
#
_symmetry.space_group_name_H-M   'P 1'
#
loop_
_entity.id
_entity.type
_entity.pdbx_description
1 polymer ?
#
loop_
_entity_poly.entity_id
_entity_poly.type
_entity_poly.pdbx_seq_one_letter_code
_entity_poly.pdbx_strand_id
1 'polypeptide(L)'
;MESDAITDEQITFSSQKHWNNAKTVRLHHTRRTWIANDEDSNPWLQIDLRAQNTEVTRVATQGSQKKWVKKYKLQYSNYGVRFQNYTEQGQTISKEFEGNTDNNNVVYHDLNPSITARYIRFLPVEWEDEISMRVELYGCVKECGRFLGMQSGEIPDGQLSASSERNSKHSATHSRLHFVNPDGAGSWAAENNDTDQWLQVDLVILHTIVTRVATKGSNGHQGEWVTKYNLQYGNDTERLYNYTAPGQNTTEVFAGNIDQNSVVYHDLNPPITARYIRFKPVEWQDWISMRVELYGCVQGFTAVFTNLDETKREGPDRIGGHYKDQDHDGQVTLFGGIQLWTVPRTGEYRIEAIGASGGYSKDSIIKSGGRGARIIGNFILTKDEIIYVIVGQKGRSSRETAGGGGGTFVVRENNKPLIIAGGGGGVRKMTEQHPGCDASINTTGNEGKNSPLGGENGHGGYVSGQYSGGGGGGLFSNGKTSSDQGGGKQGGKGGKGYVKGGVGGKNGGGFGGGGGFLENGKGPGGGGGYSGGSGSVNKDNSCGGGGGSFNNGTDQQNVCCYNSDEHGRVIIAFLR
;
A
#
# COMPACT_ATOMS: atom_id res chain seq x y z
N MET A 1 -29.47 3.94 -4.22
CA MET A 1 -30.75 3.29 -3.91
C MET A 1 -31.90 4.05 -4.57
N GLU A 2 -31.99 5.37 -4.43
CA GLU A 2 -33.02 6.19 -5.09
C GLU A 2 -33.09 5.98 -6.61
N SER A 3 -31.95 5.76 -7.26
CA SER A 3 -31.84 5.50 -8.70
C SER A 3 -32.29 4.11 -9.16
N ASP A 4 -32.83 3.28 -8.26
CA ASP A 4 -33.18 1.87 -8.50
C ASP A 4 -32.02 0.94 -8.94
N ALA A 5 -30.77 1.41 -8.87
CA ALA A 5 -29.58 0.58 -9.12
C ALA A 5 -29.41 -0.59 -8.12
N ILE A 6 -29.95 -0.44 -6.91
CA ILE A 6 -30.15 -1.53 -5.95
C ILE A 6 -31.59 -1.99 -6.12
N THR A 7 -31.87 -3.25 -6.44
CA THR A 7 -33.24 -3.76 -6.65
C THR A 7 -33.97 -4.01 -5.33
N ASP A 8 -35.29 -4.19 -5.36
CA ASP A 8 -36.09 -4.43 -4.15
C ASP A 8 -35.70 -5.77 -3.46
N GLU A 9 -35.23 -6.76 -4.23
CA GLU A 9 -34.74 -8.05 -3.72
C GLU A 9 -33.45 -7.93 -2.89
N GLN A 10 -32.72 -6.83 -3.05
CA GLN A 10 -31.48 -6.56 -2.32
C GLN A 10 -31.73 -5.96 -0.94
N ILE A 11 -32.98 -5.68 -0.57
CA ILE A 11 -33.35 -5.02 0.67
C ILE A 11 -34.15 -5.99 1.53
N THR A 12 -33.68 -6.25 2.74
CA THR A 12 -34.34 -7.16 3.69
C THR A 12 -34.44 -6.55 5.08
N PHE A 13 -35.32 -7.10 5.91
CA PHE A 13 -35.62 -6.60 7.24
C PHE A 13 -35.63 -7.75 8.26
N SER A 14 -35.30 -7.46 9.51
CA SER A 14 -35.47 -8.42 10.61
C SER A 14 -36.94 -8.77 10.86
N SER A 15 -37.80 -7.75 10.76
CA SER A 15 -39.23 -7.82 10.98
C SER A 15 -39.93 -6.66 10.26
N GLN A 16 -41.24 -6.78 10.02
CA GLN A 16 -42.03 -5.72 9.36
C GLN A 16 -43.53 -5.86 9.63
N LYS A 17 -44.23 -4.72 9.77
CA LYS A 17 -45.71 -4.68 9.78
C LYS A 17 -46.26 -4.98 8.37
N HIS A 18 -47.46 -5.59 8.29
CA HIS A 18 -48.05 -6.23 7.09
C HIS A 18 -48.17 -5.43 5.78
N TRP A 19 -47.88 -4.13 5.76
CA TRP A 19 -48.09 -3.24 4.60
C TRP A 19 -46.79 -2.62 4.04
N ASN A 20 -45.61 -3.04 4.53
CA ASN A 20 -44.32 -2.50 4.11
C ASN A 20 -43.78 -3.15 2.82
N ASN A 21 -43.06 -2.38 2.01
CA ASN A 21 -42.42 -2.83 0.78
C ASN A 21 -40.98 -2.30 0.72
N ALA A 22 -40.01 -3.14 0.35
CA ALA A 22 -38.61 -2.78 0.14
C ALA A 22 -38.41 -1.50 -0.72
N LYS A 23 -39.31 -1.24 -1.67
CA LYS A 23 -39.27 -0.02 -2.49
C LYS A 23 -39.43 1.27 -1.69
N THR A 24 -40.15 1.23 -0.56
CA THR A 24 -40.53 2.44 0.19
C THR A 24 -39.45 2.96 1.11
N VAL A 25 -38.34 2.23 1.30
CA VAL A 25 -37.19 2.66 2.12
C VAL A 25 -36.14 3.46 1.35
N ARG A 26 -36.37 3.76 0.08
CA ARG A 26 -35.47 4.62 -0.71
C ARG A 26 -35.71 6.09 -0.34
N LEU A 27 -34.66 6.91 -0.36
CA LEU A 27 -34.80 8.35 -0.13
C LEU A 27 -35.85 8.97 -1.06
N HIS A 28 -36.51 10.02 -0.58
CA HIS A 28 -37.52 10.81 -1.31
C HIS A 28 -38.78 10.04 -1.74
N HIS A 29 -38.91 8.76 -1.38
CA HIS A 29 -40.11 7.98 -1.68
C HIS A 29 -41.35 8.55 -0.94
N THR A 30 -42.50 8.65 -1.63
CA THR A 30 -43.68 9.40 -1.14
C THR A 30 -44.70 8.58 -0.34
N ARG A 31 -44.62 7.25 -0.38
CA ARG A 31 -45.49 6.34 0.41
C ARG A 31 -44.88 6.00 1.76
N ARG A 32 -45.71 5.46 2.68
CA ARG A 32 -45.26 4.99 4.00
C ARG A 32 -44.07 4.01 3.85
N THR A 33 -42.99 4.29 4.58
CA THR A 33 -41.76 3.48 4.57
C THR A 33 -41.86 2.26 5.51
N TRP A 34 -40.80 1.44 5.56
CA TRP A 34 -40.63 0.34 6.50
C TRP A 34 -40.84 0.76 7.96
N ILE A 35 -41.53 -0.12 8.68
CA ILE A 35 -41.78 -0.08 10.12
C ILE A 35 -41.55 -1.46 10.71
N ALA A 36 -40.63 -1.56 11.65
CA ALA A 36 -40.34 -2.79 12.39
C ALA A 36 -41.56 -3.27 13.18
N ASN A 37 -41.62 -4.58 13.49
CA ASN A 37 -42.67 -5.08 14.39
C ASN A 37 -42.36 -4.68 15.84
N ASP A 38 -43.41 -4.36 16.61
CA ASP A 38 -43.27 -3.90 18.01
C ASP A 38 -42.70 -4.99 18.94
N GLU A 39 -42.74 -6.26 18.52
CA GLU A 39 -42.19 -7.42 19.24
C GLU A 39 -40.69 -7.66 18.97
N ASP A 40 -40.10 -7.00 17.99
CA ASP A 40 -38.68 -7.14 17.65
C ASP A 40 -37.82 -6.20 18.49
N SER A 41 -37.11 -6.76 19.47
CA SER A 41 -36.27 -5.99 20.40
C SER A 41 -34.95 -5.52 19.81
N ASN A 42 -34.57 -5.99 18.60
CA ASN A 42 -33.33 -5.58 17.94
C ASN A 42 -33.50 -5.53 16.41
N PRO A 43 -34.33 -4.60 15.90
CA PRO A 43 -34.68 -4.58 14.50
C PRO A 43 -33.52 -4.11 13.63
N TRP A 44 -33.45 -4.62 12.40
CA TRP A 44 -32.48 -4.17 11.41
C TRP A 44 -33.08 -4.05 10.01
N LEU A 45 -32.54 -3.10 9.24
CA LEU A 45 -32.73 -2.96 7.80
C LEU A 45 -31.40 -3.31 7.13
N GLN A 46 -31.39 -4.28 6.21
CA GLN A 46 -30.20 -4.77 5.52
C GLN A 46 -30.26 -4.47 4.02
N ILE A 47 -29.11 -4.12 3.46
CA ILE A 47 -28.90 -3.92 2.03
C ILE A 47 -27.80 -4.89 1.56
N ASP A 48 -28.09 -5.71 0.55
CA ASP A 48 -27.14 -6.55 -0.18
C ASP A 48 -26.62 -5.82 -1.42
N LEU A 49 -25.37 -5.38 -1.40
CA LEU A 49 -24.70 -4.69 -2.51
C LEU A 49 -24.32 -5.62 -3.67
N ARG A 50 -24.57 -6.94 -3.54
CA ARG A 50 -24.23 -8.04 -4.47
C ARG A 50 -22.74 -8.25 -4.68
N ALA A 51 -21.97 -7.19 -4.90
CA ALA A 51 -20.52 -7.23 -4.99
C ALA A 51 -19.89 -7.31 -3.58
N GLN A 52 -18.97 -8.27 -3.41
CA GLN A 52 -18.13 -8.32 -2.22
C GLN A 52 -17.13 -7.16 -2.22
N ASN A 53 -16.75 -6.70 -1.03
CA ASN A 53 -15.79 -5.60 -0.86
C ASN A 53 -16.21 -4.28 -1.53
N THR A 54 -17.52 -4.01 -1.61
CA THR A 54 -18.01 -2.69 -2.02
C THR A 54 -17.62 -1.69 -0.94
N GLU A 55 -17.03 -0.57 -1.35
CA GLU A 55 -16.63 0.48 -0.43
C GLU A 55 -17.79 1.45 -0.24
N VAL A 56 -18.26 1.59 0.99
CA VAL A 56 -19.29 2.52 1.42
C VAL A 56 -18.62 3.63 2.22
N THR A 57 -18.66 4.85 1.70
CA THR A 57 -17.97 6.02 2.26
C THR A 57 -18.92 6.96 2.98
N ARG A 58 -20.23 6.86 2.76
CA ARG A 58 -21.23 7.69 3.41
C ARG A 58 -22.59 7.00 3.44
N VAL A 59 -23.36 7.26 4.49
CA VAL A 59 -24.76 6.85 4.60
C VAL A 59 -25.66 8.07 4.70
N ALA A 60 -26.91 7.92 4.29
CA ALA A 60 -27.94 8.91 4.55
C ALA A 60 -29.24 8.28 5.06
N THR A 61 -29.93 9.01 5.92
CA THR A 61 -31.21 8.61 6.52
C THR A 61 -32.25 9.70 6.40
N GLN A 62 -33.51 9.32 6.25
CA GLN A 62 -34.67 10.21 6.18
C GLN A 62 -35.85 9.55 6.89
N GLY A 63 -36.64 10.31 7.64
CA GLY A 63 -37.86 9.81 8.28
C GLY A 63 -39.00 9.56 7.28
N SER A 64 -40.22 9.36 7.76
CA SER A 64 -41.42 9.26 6.92
C SER A 64 -42.66 9.72 7.68
N GLN A 65 -43.46 10.58 7.06
CA GLN A 65 -44.70 11.13 7.63
C GLN A 65 -44.52 11.90 8.95
N LYS A 66 -44.74 11.28 10.12
CA LYS A 66 -44.52 11.89 11.45
C LYS A 66 -43.61 11.01 12.32
N LYS A 67 -42.87 10.09 11.69
CA LYS A 67 -42.10 9.02 12.33
C LYS A 67 -40.68 9.05 11.79
N TRP A 68 -39.68 8.85 12.64
CA TRP A 68 -38.28 8.84 12.22
C TRP A 68 -37.38 8.18 13.27
N VAL A 69 -36.21 7.72 12.83
CA VAL A 69 -35.17 7.22 13.73
C VAL A 69 -34.26 8.37 14.14
N LYS A 70 -34.13 8.57 15.46
CA LYS A 70 -33.29 9.60 16.11
C LYS A 70 -31.85 9.15 16.27
N LYS A 71 -31.60 7.85 16.49
CA LYS A 71 -30.25 7.29 16.61
C LYS A 71 -30.17 5.88 16.04
N TYR A 72 -29.04 5.53 15.45
CA TYR A 72 -28.80 4.19 14.91
C TYR A 72 -27.34 3.78 14.98
N LYS A 73 -27.08 2.48 14.80
CA LYS A 73 -25.75 1.88 14.63
C LYS A 73 -25.66 1.22 13.26
N LEU A 74 -24.43 1.00 12.80
CA LEU A 74 -24.17 0.24 11.57
C LEU A 74 -23.48 -1.08 11.87
N GLN A 75 -23.92 -2.12 11.16
CA GLN A 75 -23.20 -3.39 11.08
C GLN A 75 -22.93 -3.75 9.62
N TYR A 76 -21.87 -4.52 9.37
CA TYR A 76 -21.51 -4.91 8.01
C TYR A 76 -20.92 -6.33 7.93
N SER A 77 -21.03 -6.96 6.76
CA SER A 77 -20.51 -8.29 6.50
C SER A 77 -20.23 -8.49 5.01
N ASN A 78 -19.25 -9.33 4.65
CA ASN A 78 -19.11 -9.84 3.28
C ASN A 78 -19.92 -11.12 3.05
N TYR A 79 -20.30 -11.84 4.11
CA TYR A 79 -20.86 -13.19 4.03
C TYR A 79 -22.31 -13.29 4.48
N GLY A 80 -22.89 -12.23 5.05
CA GLY A 80 -24.30 -12.18 5.46
C GLY A 80 -24.65 -13.03 6.68
N VAL A 81 -23.67 -13.69 7.30
CA VAL A 81 -23.85 -14.54 8.50
C VAL A 81 -23.19 -13.99 9.76
N ARG A 82 -21.98 -13.43 9.64
CA ARG A 82 -21.24 -12.80 10.74
C ARG A 82 -21.08 -11.31 10.46
N PHE A 83 -21.68 -10.49 11.30
CA PHE A 83 -21.67 -9.04 11.17
C PHE A 83 -20.70 -8.41 12.15
N GLN A 84 -19.95 -7.42 11.66
CA GLN A 84 -19.07 -6.57 12.46
C GLN A 84 -19.78 -5.26 12.76
N ASN A 85 -19.57 -4.70 13.95
CA ASN A 85 -20.03 -3.36 14.29
C ASN A 85 -19.10 -2.33 13.68
N TYR A 86 -19.66 -1.22 13.18
CA TYR A 86 -18.85 -0.09 12.75
C TYR A 86 -18.28 0.68 13.95
N THR A 87 -16.99 1.01 13.90
CA THR A 87 -16.28 1.80 14.91
C THR A 87 -15.46 2.90 14.23
N GLU A 88 -15.28 4.03 14.91
CA GLU A 88 -14.39 5.11 14.44
C GLU A 88 -12.91 4.72 14.63
N GLN A 89 -12.02 5.38 13.88
CA GLN A 89 -10.59 5.07 13.92
C GLN A 89 -10.02 5.14 15.35
N GLY A 90 -9.42 4.03 15.81
CA GLY A 90 -8.84 3.92 17.15
C GLY A 90 -9.86 3.67 18.28
N GLN A 91 -11.15 3.52 17.97
CA GLN A 91 -12.20 3.22 18.95
C GLN A 91 -12.58 1.73 18.94
N THR A 92 -12.96 1.21 20.11
CA THR A 92 -13.40 -0.18 20.30
C THR A 92 -14.91 -0.32 20.52
N ILE A 93 -15.61 0.81 20.69
CA ILE A 93 -17.05 0.87 20.93
C ILE A 93 -17.77 1.14 19.61
N SER A 94 -18.87 0.42 19.38
CA SER A 94 -19.74 0.60 18.21
C SER A 94 -20.24 2.04 18.14
N LYS A 95 -20.01 2.70 17.00
CA LYS A 95 -20.41 4.10 16.79
C LYS A 95 -21.93 4.20 16.72
N GLU A 96 -22.47 5.08 17.56
CA GLU A 96 -23.86 5.53 17.48
C GLU A 96 -23.92 6.81 16.65
N PHE A 97 -24.77 6.79 15.62
CA PHE A 97 -25.00 7.89 14.70
C PHE A 97 -26.26 8.65 15.09
N GLU A 98 -26.19 9.97 15.05
CA GLU A 98 -27.37 10.83 15.15
C GLU A 98 -28.18 10.73 13.85
N GLY A 99 -29.43 10.32 13.97
CA GLY A 99 -30.38 10.18 12.88
C GLY A 99 -31.13 11.48 12.61
N ASN A 100 -32.41 11.35 12.28
CA ASN A 100 -33.26 12.46 11.89
C ASN A 100 -33.90 13.14 13.10
N THR A 101 -34.19 14.44 12.98
CA THR A 101 -35.00 15.23 13.95
C THR A 101 -36.40 15.53 13.42
N ASP A 102 -36.69 15.11 12.19
CA ASP A 102 -37.98 15.29 11.51
C ASP A 102 -38.19 14.19 10.45
N ASN A 103 -39.30 14.26 9.74
CA ASN A 103 -39.72 13.23 8.79
C ASN A 103 -39.21 13.42 7.34
N ASN A 104 -38.62 14.56 6.99
CA ASN A 104 -38.38 14.95 5.59
C ASN A 104 -36.94 15.34 5.28
N ASN A 105 -36.18 15.89 6.22
CA ASN A 105 -34.80 16.29 5.95
C ASN A 105 -33.90 15.05 5.91
N VAL A 106 -33.00 15.02 4.92
CA VAL A 106 -32.01 13.96 4.77
C VAL A 106 -30.82 14.28 5.65
N VAL A 107 -30.42 13.34 6.50
CA VAL A 107 -29.22 13.44 7.35
C VAL A 107 -28.13 12.57 6.75
N TYR A 108 -26.93 13.11 6.66
CA TYR A 108 -25.75 12.45 6.06
C TYR A 108 -24.70 12.19 7.12
N HIS A 109 -24.01 11.05 7.02
CA HIS A 109 -22.81 10.76 7.80
C HIS A 109 -21.74 10.16 6.91
N ASP A 110 -20.61 10.86 6.83
CA ASP A 110 -19.38 10.33 6.23
C ASP A 110 -18.77 9.27 7.15
N LEU A 111 -18.34 8.17 6.56
CA LEU A 111 -17.73 7.05 7.27
C LEU A 111 -16.22 7.18 7.23
N ASN A 112 -15.60 7.39 8.40
CA ASN A 112 -14.16 7.39 8.58
C ASN A 112 -13.78 6.47 9.76
N PRO A 113 -13.27 5.25 9.51
CA PRO A 113 -12.91 4.70 8.19
C PRO A 113 -14.13 4.36 7.30
N SER A 114 -13.92 4.18 5.99
CA SER A 114 -14.98 3.64 5.11
C SER A 114 -15.29 2.18 5.45
N ILE A 115 -16.52 1.73 5.14
CA ILE A 115 -16.89 0.31 5.29
C ILE A 115 -16.60 -0.42 3.98
N THR A 116 -15.90 -1.56 4.05
CA THR A 116 -15.71 -2.47 2.91
C THR A 116 -16.53 -3.74 3.16
N ALA A 117 -17.65 -3.92 2.44
CA ALA A 117 -18.58 -5.02 2.69
C ALA A 117 -19.49 -5.33 1.49
N ARG A 118 -20.21 -6.46 1.57
CA ARG A 118 -21.36 -6.76 0.68
C ARG A 118 -22.69 -6.38 1.34
N TYR A 119 -22.84 -6.65 2.62
CA TYR A 119 -24.06 -6.43 3.38
C TYR A 119 -23.85 -5.30 4.37
N ILE A 120 -24.76 -4.33 4.38
CA ILE A 120 -24.82 -3.25 5.39
C ILE A 120 -26.14 -3.34 6.12
N ARG A 121 -26.12 -3.22 7.45
CA ARG A 121 -27.30 -3.16 8.33
C ARG A 121 -27.36 -1.82 9.04
N PHE A 122 -28.53 -1.20 9.02
CA PHE A 122 -28.93 -0.11 9.91
C PHE A 122 -29.67 -0.71 11.11
N LEU A 123 -29.21 -0.37 12.31
CA LEU A 123 -29.77 -0.84 13.58
C LEU A 123 -30.33 0.37 14.34
N PRO A 124 -31.64 0.64 14.28
CA PRO A 124 -32.27 1.70 15.07
C PRO A 124 -32.03 1.51 16.57
N VAL A 125 -31.70 2.60 17.26
CA VAL A 125 -31.46 2.63 18.72
C VAL A 125 -32.49 3.50 19.42
N GLU A 126 -32.84 4.65 18.82
CA GLU A 126 -33.84 5.57 19.35
C GLU A 126 -34.69 6.11 18.20
N TRP A 127 -36.00 6.28 18.40
CA TRP A 127 -36.93 6.73 17.37
C TRP A 127 -38.07 7.58 17.94
N GLU A 128 -38.73 8.31 17.04
CA GLU A 128 -39.92 9.11 17.33
C GLU A 128 -41.16 8.39 16.81
N ASP A 129 -42.12 8.15 17.71
CA ASP A 129 -43.37 7.40 17.50
C ASP A 129 -43.15 5.93 17.10
N GLU A 130 -42.68 5.64 15.88
CA GLU A 130 -42.30 4.29 15.45
C GLU A 130 -40.98 4.31 14.65
N ILE A 131 -40.31 3.17 14.59
CA ILE A 131 -39.10 2.98 13.77
C ILE A 131 -39.47 3.16 12.30
N SER A 132 -39.03 4.25 11.71
CA SER A 132 -39.35 4.59 10.33
C SER A 132 -38.13 5.20 9.66
N MET A 133 -37.62 4.55 8.62
CA MET A 133 -36.39 4.96 7.94
C MET A 133 -36.50 4.80 6.43
N ARG A 134 -36.03 5.80 5.70
CA ARG A 134 -35.55 5.73 4.32
C ARG A 134 -34.05 5.92 4.34
N VAL A 135 -33.32 5.18 3.50
CA VAL A 135 -31.87 5.13 3.52
C VAL A 135 -31.26 5.24 2.12
N GLU A 136 -30.03 5.72 2.08
CA GLU A 136 -29.17 5.70 0.88
C GLU A 136 -27.73 5.39 1.29
N LEU A 137 -27.04 4.65 0.44
CA LEU A 137 -25.62 4.31 0.60
C LEU A 137 -24.83 4.98 -0.52
N TYR A 138 -23.77 5.68 -0.14
CA TYR A 138 -22.83 6.30 -1.06
C TYR A 138 -21.50 5.57 -0.98
N GLY A 139 -20.90 5.34 -2.15
CA GLY A 139 -19.69 4.56 -2.24
C GLY A 139 -19.34 4.24 -3.68
N CYS A 140 -18.39 3.33 -3.85
CA CYS A 140 -18.03 2.80 -5.15
C CYS A 140 -17.94 1.27 -5.09
N VAL A 141 -18.40 0.63 -6.16
CA VAL A 141 -18.09 -0.77 -6.40
C VAL A 141 -16.61 -0.80 -6.80
N LYS A 142 -15.77 -1.39 -5.95
CA LYS A 142 -14.46 -1.85 -6.42
C LYS A 142 -14.74 -3.05 -7.31
N GLU A 143 -14.83 -2.82 -8.62
CA GLU A 143 -15.07 -3.90 -9.59
C GLU A 143 -13.99 -4.97 -9.44
N CYS A 144 -14.35 -6.07 -8.78
CA CYS A 144 -13.49 -7.24 -8.61
C CYS A 144 -14.05 -8.37 -9.45
N GLY A 145 -13.47 -8.56 -10.63
CA GLY A 145 -13.99 -9.48 -11.65
C GLY A 145 -13.54 -9.18 -13.08
N ARG A 146 -12.57 -8.28 -13.27
CA ARG A 146 -11.92 -8.08 -14.57
C ARG A 146 -10.93 -9.23 -14.81
N PHE A 147 -10.65 -9.55 -16.06
CA PHE A 147 -9.61 -10.52 -16.40
C PHE A 147 -8.27 -10.07 -15.79
N LEU A 148 -7.51 -11.00 -15.23
CA LEU A 148 -6.24 -10.71 -14.56
C LEU A 148 -5.05 -10.71 -15.50
N GLY A 149 -5.21 -11.26 -16.72
CA GLY A 149 -4.26 -11.02 -17.79
C GLY A 149 -3.76 -12.24 -18.55
N MET A 150 -4.41 -13.40 -18.42
CA MET A 150 -4.01 -14.58 -19.18
C MET A 150 -4.20 -14.32 -20.68
N GLN A 151 -5.37 -13.86 -21.11
CA GLN A 151 -5.60 -13.61 -22.53
C GLN A 151 -4.88 -12.34 -23.03
N SER A 152 -4.83 -11.29 -22.22
CA SER A 152 -4.29 -9.99 -22.65
C SER A 152 -2.76 -9.95 -22.71
N GLY A 153 -2.07 -10.88 -22.03
CA GLY A 153 -0.62 -10.84 -21.87
C GLY A 153 -0.12 -10.00 -20.71
N GLU A 154 -1.02 -9.38 -19.91
CA GLU A 154 -0.64 -8.67 -18.68
C GLU A 154 0.07 -9.60 -17.68
N ILE A 155 -0.35 -10.87 -17.63
CA ILE A 155 0.40 -11.98 -17.03
C ILE A 155 1.37 -12.50 -18.10
N PRO A 156 2.68 -12.25 -18.01
CA PRO A 156 3.65 -12.68 -19.02
C PRO A 156 3.95 -14.18 -18.91
N ASP A 157 4.57 -14.73 -19.95
CA ASP A 157 4.92 -16.15 -20.04
C ASP A 157 5.79 -16.64 -18.87
N GLY A 158 6.69 -15.80 -18.35
CA GLY A 158 7.53 -16.14 -17.20
C GLY A 158 6.77 -16.35 -15.88
N GLN A 159 5.49 -15.97 -15.81
CA GLN A 159 4.60 -16.21 -14.66
C GLN A 159 3.80 -17.52 -14.80
N LEU A 160 3.96 -18.24 -15.90
CA LEU A 160 3.23 -19.48 -16.21
C LEU A 160 4.18 -20.66 -16.07
N SER A 161 3.75 -21.68 -15.31
CA SER A 161 4.51 -22.92 -15.14
C SER A 161 3.57 -24.11 -15.03
N ALA A 162 4.08 -25.32 -15.25
CA ALA A 162 3.30 -26.55 -15.13
C ALA A 162 4.14 -27.67 -14.51
N SER A 163 3.46 -28.72 -14.05
CA SER A 163 4.09 -29.95 -13.55
C SER A 163 4.90 -30.66 -14.63
N SER A 164 4.40 -30.67 -15.86
CA SER A 164 5.03 -31.27 -17.03
C SER A 164 4.44 -30.66 -18.31
N GLU A 165 5.14 -30.83 -19.43
CA GLU A 165 4.74 -30.32 -20.73
C GLU A 165 4.99 -31.39 -21.80
N ARG A 166 3.98 -31.75 -22.60
CA ARG A 166 4.09 -32.80 -23.64
C ARG A 166 5.22 -32.52 -24.63
N ASN A 167 5.41 -31.26 -25.02
CA ASN A 167 6.52 -30.75 -25.82
C ASN A 167 6.42 -29.21 -25.87
N SER A 168 7.37 -28.56 -26.55
CA SER A 168 7.44 -27.10 -26.69
C SER A 168 6.19 -26.45 -27.32
N LYS A 169 5.39 -27.19 -28.09
CA LYS A 169 4.12 -26.68 -28.65
C LYS A 169 2.96 -26.74 -27.66
N HIS A 170 3.14 -27.34 -26.49
CA HIS A 170 2.13 -27.53 -25.46
C HIS A 170 2.56 -26.93 -24.11
N SER A 171 3.43 -25.92 -24.15
CA SER A 171 3.96 -25.29 -22.95
C SER A 171 2.87 -24.60 -22.12
N ALA A 172 3.13 -24.41 -20.82
CA ALA A 172 2.29 -23.63 -19.92
C ALA A 172 1.94 -22.24 -20.48
N THR A 173 2.83 -21.65 -21.28
CA THR A 173 2.63 -20.36 -21.97
C THR A 173 1.46 -20.35 -22.96
N HIS A 174 1.11 -21.51 -23.52
CA HIS A 174 -0.02 -21.68 -24.43
C HIS A 174 -1.36 -21.88 -23.70
N SER A 175 -1.38 -21.86 -22.36
CA SER A 175 -2.60 -22.02 -21.57
C SER A 175 -3.52 -20.80 -21.56
N ARG A 176 -3.32 -19.78 -22.40
CA ARG A 176 -4.16 -18.57 -22.39
C ARG A 176 -5.53 -18.85 -23.03
N LEU A 177 -6.63 -18.39 -22.42
CA LEU A 177 -8.01 -18.80 -22.74
C LEU A 177 -8.38 -18.85 -24.24
N HIS A 178 -7.97 -17.83 -25.01
CA HIS A 178 -8.25 -17.72 -26.45
C HIS A 178 -6.99 -17.85 -27.31
N PHE A 179 -5.92 -18.44 -26.78
CA PHE A 179 -4.72 -18.70 -27.56
C PHE A 179 -5.03 -19.60 -28.76
N VAL A 180 -4.44 -19.24 -29.90
CA VAL A 180 -4.53 -19.99 -31.15
C VAL A 180 -3.12 -20.09 -31.71
N ASN A 181 -2.59 -21.30 -31.77
CA ASN A 181 -1.34 -21.58 -32.47
C ASN A 181 -1.64 -22.00 -33.93
N PRO A 182 -1.11 -21.29 -34.94
CA PRO A 182 -1.26 -21.67 -36.34
C PRO A 182 -0.72 -23.07 -36.66
N ASP A 183 0.28 -23.56 -35.92
CA ASP A 183 0.97 -24.84 -36.16
C ASP A 183 0.34 -26.04 -35.43
N GLY A 184 -0.89 -25.88 -34.93
CA GLY A 184 -1.79 -27.00 -34.58
C GLY A 184 -1.95 -27.34 -33.09
N ALA A 185 -1.15 -26.79 -32.17
CA ALA A 185 -1.31 -27.02 -30.72
C ALA A 185 -1.26 -25.69 -29.96
N GLY A 186 -2.41 -25.25 -29.45
CA GLY A 186 -2.61 -23.96 -28.81
C GLY A 186 -3.21 -24.07 -27.41
N SER A 187 -2.76 -25.03 -26.62
CA SER A 187 -3.04 -25.14 -25.19
C SER A 187 -1.82 -25.65 -24.44
N TRP A 188 -1.80 -25.47 -23.12
CA TRP A 188 -0.94 -26.34 -22.31
C TRP A 188 -1.46 -27.77 -22.40
N ALA A 189 -0.54 -28.74 -22.47
CA ALA A 189 -0.85 -30.15 -22.30
C ALA A 189 0.24 -30.83 -21.47
N ALA A 190 -0.17 -31.62 -20.48
CA ALA A 190 0.74 -32.36 -19.62
C ALA A 190 1.51 -33.45 -20.41
N GLU A 191 2.70 -33.81 -19.95
CA GLU A 191 3.45 -34.93 -20.52
C GLU A 191 2.81 -36.28 -20.17
N ASN A 192 2.27 -36.41 -18.95
CA ASN A 192 1.64 -37.63 -18.46
C ASN A 192 0.17 -37.37 -18.09
N ASN A 193 -0.69 -38.36 -18.35
CA ASN A 193 -2.11 -38.33 -18.01
C ASN A 193 -2.34 -38.97 -16.63
N ASP A 194 -2.02 -38.25 -15.57
CA ASP A 194 -2.24 -38.65 -14.18
C ASP A 194 -2.79 -37.48 -13.34
N THR A 195 -3.20 -37.77 -12.11
CA THR A 195 -3.81 -36.77 -11.20
C THR A 195 -2.79 -35.90 -10.45
N ASP A 196 -1.49 -36.12 -10.69
CA ASP A 196 -0.42 -35.33 -10.08
C ASP A 196 -0.11 -34.06 -10.89
N GLN A 197 -0.70 -33.94 -12.08
CA GLN A 197 -0.51 -32.79 -12.96
C GLN A 197 -1.11 -31.49 -12.43
N TRP A 198 -0.50 -30.37 -12.79
CA TRP A 198 -0.98 -29.04 -12.49
C TRP A 198 -0.48 -27.99 -13.49
N LEU A 199 -1.28 -26.94 -13.68
CA LEU A 199 -0.92 -25.68 -14.34
C LEU A 199 -0.95 -24.56 -13.30
N GLN A 200 0.13 -23.79 -13.17
CA GLN A 200 0.29 -22.73 -12.17
C GLN A 200 0.41 -21.35 -12.81
N VAL A 201 -0.26 -20.39 -12.19
CA VAL A 201 -0.17 -18.96 -12.51
C VAL A 201 0.38 -18.21 -11.30
N ASP A 202 1.48 -17.48 -11.49
CA ASP A 202 2.06 -16.54 -10.51
C ASP A 202 1.49 -15.13 -10.75
N LEU A 203 0.61 -14.66 -9.87
CA LEU A 203 -0.01 -13.34 -9.91
C LEU A 203 0.92 -12.23 -9.40
N VAL A 204 2.11 -12.58 -8.90
CA VAL A 204 3.17 -11.72 -8.31
C VAL A 204 2.77 -10.97 -7.04
N ILE A 205 1.53 -10.49 -6.96
CA ILE A 205 1.01 -9.73 -5.83
C ILE A 205 0.35 -10.69 -4.83
N LEU A 206 0.84 -10.67 -3.59
CA LEU A 206 0.44 -11.58 -2.49
C LEU A 206 -1.06 -11.56 -2.17
N HIS A 207 -1.73 -10.45 -2.48
CA HIS A 207 -3.14 -10.21 -2.15
C HIS A 207 -4.01 -10.01 -3.40
N THR A 208 -3.70 -10.72 -4.49
CA THR A 208 -4.62 -10.78 -5.63
C THR A 208 -5.87 -11.57 -5.25
N ILE A 209 -7.03 -10.94 -5.40
CA ILE A 209 -8.33 -11.55 -5.19
C ILE A 209 -8.78 -12.15 -6.52
N VAL A 210 -8.96 -13.47 -6.57
CA VAL A 210 -9.55 -14.20 -7.69
C VAL A 210 -11.00 -14.52 -7.34
N THR A 211 -11.93 -13.95 -8.11
CA THR A 211 -13.38 -14.10 -7.90
C THR A 211 -14.01 -15.10 -8.85
N ARG A 212 -13.37 -15.41 -9.99
CA ARG A 212 -13.85 -16.39 -10.97
C ARG A 212 -12.69 -16.95 -11.78
N VAL A 213 -12.83 -18.19 -12.24
CA VAL A 213 -11.94 -18.79 -13.24
C VAL A 213 -12.72 -19.19 -14.48
N ALA A 214 -12.04 -19.24 -15.62
CA ALA A 214 -12.58 -19.82 -16.85
C ALA A 214 -11.63 -20.87 -17.41
N THR A 215 -12.18 -21.93 -18.00
CA THR A 215 -11.43 -23.02 -18.64
C THR A 215 -11.96 -23.29 -20.04
N LYS A 216 -11.06 -23.73 -20.93
CA LYS A 216 -11.34 -24.13 -22.31
C LYS A 216 -10.39 -25.29 -22.67
N GLY A 217 -10.84 -26.21 -23.52
CA GLY A 217 -10.00 -27.32 -24.01
C GLY A 217 -8.93 -26.89 -25.02
N SER A 218 -8.23 -27.86 -25.59
CA SER A 218 -7.25 -27.64 -26.67
C SER A 218 -7.93 -27.10 -27.94
N ASN A 219 -7.21 -26.35 -28.77
CA ASN A 219 -7.66 -26.02 -30.13
C ASN A 219 -7.06 -26.96 -31.20
N GLY A 220 -6.35 -28.00 -30.78
CA GLY A 220 -5.72 -28.97 -31.67
C GLY A 220 -6.71 -29.97 -32.28
N HIS A 221 -6.21 -30.81 -33.20
CA HIS A 221 -7.06 -31.71 -33.99
C HIS A 221 -7.65 -32.90 -33.21
N GLN A 222 -7.15 -33.20 -32.01
CA GLN A 222 -7.45 -34.45 -31.31
C GLN A 222 -8.56 -34.38 -30.25
N GLY A 223 -9.27 -33.26 -30.09
CA GLY A 223 -10.43 -33.22 -29.18
C GLY A 223 -10.05 -33.45 -27.71
N GLU A 224 -9.09 -32.68 -27.19
CA GLU A 224 -8.55 -32.87 -25.83
C GLU A 224 -9.04 -31.79 -24.86
N TRP A 225 -9.53 -32.16 -23.68
CA TRP A 225 -9.92 -31.20 -22.63
C TRP A 225 -10.03 -31.84 -21.24
N VAL A 226 -9.95 -31.01 -20.20
CA VAL A 226 -10.19 -31.42 -18.80
C VAL A 226 -11.68 -31.32 -18.47
N THR A 227 -12.28 -32.41 -17.97
CA THR A 227 -13.70 -32.53 -17.64
C THR A 227 -14.01 -32.29 -16.16
N LYS A 228 -13.02 -32.47 -15.27
CA LYS A 228 -13.09 -32.06 -13.86
C LYS A 228 -11.73 -31.58 -13.36
N TYR A 229 -11.72 -30.59 -12.49
CA TYR A 229 -10.50 -30.10 -11.86
C TYR A 229 -10.77 -29.60 -10.44
N ASN A 230 -9.72 -29.48 -9.63
CA ASN A 230 -9.73 -28.70 -8.40
C ASN A 230 -8.74 -27.54 -8.48
N LEU A 231 -8.84 -26.60 -7.54
CA LEU A 231 -7.92 -25.47 -7.44
C LEU A 231 -7.07 -25.60 -6.17
N GLN A 232 -5.78 -25.28 -6.29
CA GLN A 232 -4.93 -24.99 -5.14
C GLN A 232 -4.47 -23.54 -5.19
N TYR A 233 -4.23 -22.94 -4.04
CA TYR A 233 -3.82 -21.54 -3.95
C TYR A 233 -2.95 -21.26 -2.73
N GLY A 234 -2.18 -20.18 -2.79
CA GLY A 234 -1.36 -19.74 -1.67
C GLY A 234 -0.33 -18.70 -2.06
N ASN A 235 0.52 -18.33 -1.10
CA ASN A 235 1.57 -17.32 -1.29
C ASN A 235 2.97 -17.92 -1.36
N ASP A 236 3.07 -19.24 -1.19
CA ASP A 236 4.29 -20.02 -1.25
C ASP A 236 4.01 -21.29 -2.07
N THR A 237 4.84 -21.55 -3.08
CA THR A 237 4.70 -22.71 -3.96
C THR A 237 4.90 -24.05 -3.25
N GLU A 238 5.54 -24.06 -2.08
CA GLU A 238 5.73 -25.25 -1.24
C GLU A 238 4.52 -25.50 -0.32
N ARG A 239 3.69 -24.48 -0.08
CA ARG A 239 2.56 -24.53 0.86
C ARG A 239 1.29 -23.95 0.26
N LEU A 240 0.70 -24.72 -0.65
CA LEU A 240 -0.61 -24.42 -1.24
C LEU A 240 -1.74 -25.13 -0.51
N TYR A 241 -2.90 -24.48 -0.48
CA TYR A 241 -4.14 -24.96 0.11
C TYR A 241 -5.11 -25.38 -0.98
N ASN A 242 -5.85 -26.47 -0.77
CA ASN A 242 -6.96 -26.84 -1.64
C ASN A 242 -8.12 -25.87 -1.45
N TYR A 243 -8.78 -25.48 -2.54
CA TYR A 243 -10.01 -24.73 -2.49
C TYR A 243 -11.16 -25.60 -1.99
N THR A 244 -11.95 -25.08 -1.04
CA THR A 244 -13.12 -25.75 -0.46
C THR A 244 -14.34 -24.84 -0.54
N ALA A 245 -15.51 -25.44 -0.78
CA ALA A 245 -16.76 -24.69 -0.75
C ALA A 245 -17.14 -24.24 0.68
N PRO A 246 -18.00 -23.20 0.83
CA PRO A 246 -18.37 -22.67 2.14
C PRO A 246 -19.04 -23.74 3.00
N GLY A 247 -18.53 -23.93 4.22
CA GLY A 247 -19.06 -24.92 5.16
C GLY A 247 -18.71 -26.37 4.83
N GLN A 248 -17.86 -26.62 3.83
CA GLN A 248 -17.34 -27.94 3.48
C GLN A 248 -15.88 -28.10 3.95
N ASN A 249 -15.51 -29.32 4.34
CA ASN A 249 -14.14 -29.69 4.73
C ASN A 249 -13.41 -30.52 3.66
N THR A 250 -14.04 -30.72 2.51
CA THR A 250 -13.48 -31.47 1.39
C THR A 250 -13.11 -30.53 0.25
N THR A 251 -12.05 -30.87 -0.48
CA THR A 251 -11.66 -30.16 -1.71
C THR A 251 -12.83 -30.09 -2.68
N GLU A 252 -13.10 -28.89 -3.19
CA GLU A 252 -14.12 -28.67 -4.21
C GLU A 252 -13.64 -29.21 -5.56
N VAL A 253 -14.50 -29.94 -6.25
CA VAL A 253 -14.24 -30.47 -7.60
C VAL A 253 -15.17 -29.79 -8.59
N PHE A 254 -14.60 -28.94 -9.43
CA PHE A 254 -15.31 -28.20 -10.46
C PHE A 254 -15.57 -29.07 -11.69
N ALA A 255 -16.79 -29.00 -12.21
CA ALA A 255 -17.10 -29.51 -13.55
C ALA A 255 -16.41 -28.62 -14.59
N GLY A 256 -15.47 -29.19 -15.34
CA GLY A 256 -14.72 -28.52 -16.40
C GLY A 256 -15.47 -28.54 -17.74
N ASN A 257 -14.71 -28.71 -18.82
CA ASN A 257 -15.21 -28.62 -20.18
C ASN A 257 -15.91 -29.90 -20.62
N ILE A 258 -16.93 -29.76 -21.47
CA ILE A 258 -17.61 -30.88 -22.16
C ILE A 258 -17.19 -31.03 -23.62
N ASP A 259 -16.45 -30.04 -24.13
CA ASP A 259 -15.90 -29.99 -25.48
C ASP A 259 -14.67 -29.06 -25.52
N GLN A 260 -13.95 -29.05 -26.64
CA GLN A 260 -12.69 -28.32 -26.78
C GLN A 260 -12.82 -26.80 -27.00
N ASN A 261 -14.03 -26.33 -27.33
CA ASN A 261 -14.31 -24.99 -27.84
C ASN A 261 -15.10 -24.10 -26.87
N SER A 262 -15.99 -24.66 -26.06
CA SER A 262 -16.83 -23.92 -25.14
C SER A 262 -16.03 -23.46 -23.93
N VAL A 263 -16.21 -22.20 -23.54
CA VAL A 263 -15.62 -21.69 -22.30
C VAL A 263 -16.56 -22.02 -21.14
N VAL A 264 -16.01 -22.62 -20.10
CA VAL A 264 -16.73 -22.89 -18.84
C VAL A 264 -16.21 -21.92 -17.79
N TYR A 265 -17.13 -21.34 -17.02
CA TYR A 265 -16.84 -20.37 -15.97
C TYR A 265 -17.24 -20.95 -14.61
N HIS A 266 -16.45 -20.66 -13.58
CA HIS A 266 -16.80 -20.95 -12.19
C HIS A 266 -16.50 -19.75 -11.30
N ASP A 267 -17.56 -19.22 -10.69
CA ASP A 267 -17.45 -18.19 -9.65
C ASP A 267 -16.92 -18.83 -8.36
N LEU A 268 -15.93 -18.18 -7.76
CA LEU A 268 -15.32 -18.63 -6.51
C LEU A 268 -16.01 -17.94 -5.34
N ASN A 269 -16.71 -18.74 -4.54
CA ASN A 269 -17.32 -18.32 -3.28
C ASN A 269 -16.90 -19.29 -2.17
N PRO A 270 -16.00 -18.89 -1.24
CA PRO A 270 -15.42 -17.56 -1.13
C PRO A 270 -14.40 -17.25 -2.25
N PRO A 271 -14.15 -15.97 -2.60
CA PRO A 271 -13.03 -15.62 -3.49
C PRO A 271 -11.70 -16.10 -2.91
N ILE A 272 -10.76 -16.46 -3.78
CA ILE A 272 -9.39 -16.79 -3.38
C ILE A 272 -8.61 -15.50 -3.22
N THR A 273 -7.80 -15.37 -2.17
CA THR A 273 -6.77 -14.33 -2.05
C THR A 273 -5.41 -15.02 -2.02
N ALA A 274 -4.61 -14.83 -3.07
CA ALA A 274 -3.33 -15.53 -3.23
C ALA A 274 -2.41 -14.87 -4.26
N ARG A 275 -1.12 -15.20 -4.21
CA ARG A 275 -0.17 -15.01 -5.31
C ARG A 275 -0.23 -16.14 -6.32
N TYR A 276 -0.26 -17.38 -5.89
CA TYR A 276 -0.23 -18.55 -6.76
C TYR A 276 -1.59 -19.21 -6.83
N ILE A 277 -2.00 -19.60 -8.04
CA ILE A 277 -3.17 -20.44 -8.31
C ILE A 277 -2.71 -21.64 -9.14
N ARG A 278 -3.07 -22.86 -8.74
CA ARG A 278 -2.92 -24.08 -9.54
C ARG A 278 -4.27 -24.63 -9.97
N PHE A 279 -4.39 -24.91 -11.26
CA PHE A 279 -5.43 -25.79 -11.82
C PHE A 279 -4.93 -27.22 -11.76
N LYS A 280 -5.65 -28.10 -11.06
CA LYS A 280 -5.31 -29.52 -10.88
C LYS A 280 -6.36 -30.40 -11.57
N PRO A 281 -6.06 -30.96 -12.75
CA PRO A 281 -6.95 -31.90 -13.44
C PRO A 281 -7.28 -33.12 -12.58
N VAL A 282 -8.54 -33.56 -12.63
CA VAL A 282 -9.06 -34.73 -11.90
C VAL A 282 -9.60 -35.77 -12.89
N GLU A 283 -10.32 -35.32 -13.92
CA GLU A 283 -10.80 -36.14 -15.03
C GLU A 283 -10.62 -35.37 -16.35
N TRP A 284 -10.40 -36.08 -17.45
CA TRP A 284 -10.16 -35.48 -18.77
C TRP A 284 -10.68 -36.37 -19.90
N GLN A 285 -10.88 -35.77 -21.06
CA GLN A 285 -11.14 -36.42 -22.33
C GLN A 285 -9.84 -36.50 -23.14
N ASP A 286 -9.47 -37.72 -23.51
CA ASP A 286 -8.27 -38.10 -24.29
C ASP A 286 -6.92 -37.70 -23.67
N TRP A 287 -6.69 -36.40 -23.43
CA TRP A 287 -5.48 -35.90 -22.80
C TRP A 287 -5.73 -34.69 -21.89
N ILE A 288 -4.88 -34.53 -20.89
CA ILE A 288 -4.86 -33.35 -20.03
C ILE A 288 -4.37 -32.15 -20.83
N SER A 289 -5.33 -31.36 -21.32
CA SER A 289 -5.08 -30.13 -22.08
C SER A 289 -5.99 -29.00 -21.60
N MET A 290 -5.42 -27.83 -21.30
CA MET A 290 -6.18 -26.69 -20.76
C MET A 290 -5.72 -25.34 -21.30
N ARG A 291 -6.70 -24.45 -21.50
CA ARG A 291 -6.56 -23.00 -21.55
C ARG A 291 -7.40 -22.38 -20.44
N VAL A 292 -6.92 -21.30 -19.84
CA VAL A 292 -7.52 -20.69 -18.64
C VAL A 292 -7.50 -19.16 -18.71
N GLU A 293 -8.42 -18.55 -17.94
CA GLU A 293 -8.39 -17.14 -17.56
C GLU A 293 -8.78 -17.02 -16.08
N LEU A 294 -8.23 -16.03 -15.39
CA LEU A 294 -8.60 -15.69 -14.02
C LEU A 294 -9.26 -14.31 -14.02
N TYR A 295 -10.30 -14.17 -13.21
CA TYR A 295 -11.03 -12.92 -13.04
C TYR A 295 -10.95 -12.50 -11.58
N GLY A 296 -10.77 -11.20 -11.36
CA GLY A 296 -10.56 -10.71 -10.02
C GLY A 296 -10.14 -9.25 -9.97
N CYS A 297 -9.40 -8.93 -8.93
CA CYS A 297 -8.78 -7.63 -8.72
C CYS A 297 -7.58 -7.77 -7.78
N VAL A 298 -6.74 -6.75 -7.77
CA VAL A 298 -5.64 -6.65 -6.80
C VAL A 298 -6.17 -5.90 -5.59
N GLN A 299 -6.10 -6.50 -4.40
CA GLN A 299 -6.26 -5.73 -3.16
C GLN A 299 -4.99 -4.89 -2.97
N GLY A 300 -5.13 -3.60 -2.66
CA GLY A 300 -4.08 -2.58 -2.81
C GLY A 300 -2.65 -3.06 -2.51
N PHE A 301 -1.76 -2.99 -3.51
CA PHE A 301 -0.34 -3.26 -3.35
C PHE A 301 0.30 -2.12 -2.54
N THR A 302 1.02 -2.45 -1.47
CA THR A 302 1.79 -1.49 -0.67
C THR A 302 3.18 -2.03 -0.34
N ALA A 303 4.22 -1.48 -0.98
CA ALA A 303 5.61 -1.73 -0.62
C ALA A 303 6.07 -0.75 0.46
N VAL A 304 6.64 -1.26 1.56
CA VAL A 304 7.16 -0.46 2.67
C VAL A 304 8.66 -0.69 2.84
N PHE A 305 9.45 0.30 2.46
CA PHE A 305 10.90 0.27 2.59
C PHE A 305 11.31 0.92 3.90
N THR A 306 12.23 0.27 4.60
CA THR A 306 12.79 0.68 5.90
C THR A 306 14.31 0.73 5.81
N ASN A 307 14.96 1.10 6.90
CA ASN A 307 16.42 1.03 7.03
C ASN A 307 16.96 -0.41 7.20
N LEU A 308 16.11 -1.45 7.06
CA LEU A 308 16.49 -2.86 7.23
C LEU A 308 17.18 -3.13 8.58
N ASP A 309 16.68 -2.50 9.64
CA ASP A 309 17.20 -2.54 11.01
C ASP A 309 18.69 -2.16 11.16
N GLU A 310 19.24 -1.43 10.18
CA GLU A 310 20.61 -0.94 10.20
C GLU A 310 20.72 0.54 10.59
N THR A 311 21.84 0.88 11.21
CA THR A 311 22.10 2.25 11.72
C THR A 311 23.46 2.80 11.31
N LYS A 312 24.24 2.02 10.57
CA LYS A 312 25.60 2.38 10.11
C LYS A 312 25.52 3.42 9.00
N ARG A 313 26.46 4.37 8.99
CA ARG A 313 26.45 5.48 8.01
C ARG A 313 26.54 5.03 6.54
N GLU A 314 27.01 3.80 6.28
CA GLU A 314 27.11 3.17 4.96
C GLU A 314 25.76 2.61 4.45
N GLY A 315 24.74 2.56 5.30
CA GLY A 315 23.45 1.94 5.01
C GLY A 315 23.48 0.41 5.23
N PRO A 316 22.38 -0.28 4.90
CA PRO A 316 22.29 -1.72 5.03
C PRO A 316 23.19 -2.47 4.05
N ASP A 317 23.67 -3.67 4.44
CA ASP A 317 24.51 -4.54 3.62
C ASP A 317 23.81 -5.85 3.19
N ARG A 318 22.60 -6.12 3.70
CA ARG A 318 21.75 -7.27 3.33
C ARG A 318 20.27 -7.00 3.57
N ILE A 319 19.41 -7.69 2.82
CA ILE A 319 17.93 -7.66 2.99
C ILE A 319 17.46 -8.72 3.98
N GLY A 320 18.12 -9.88 4.04
CA GLY A 320 17.67 -10.99 4.89
C GLY A 320 16.21 -11.37 4.62
N GLY A 321 15.44 -11.62 5.67
CA GLY A 321 14.00 -11.89 5.60
C GLY A 321 13.10 -10.68 5.85
N HIS A 322 13.62 -9.44 5.82
CA HIS A 322 12.86 -8.25 6.22
C HIS A 322 11.59 -8.04 5.39
N TYR A 323 11.61 -8.40 4.11
CA TYR A 323 10.46 -8.27 3.21
C TYR A 323 9.69 -9.57 2.98
N LYS A 324 10.05 -10.63 3.71
CA LYS A 324 9.34 -11.89 3.61
C LYS A 324 7.85 -11.69 3.91
N ASP A 325 6.98 -12.26 3.08
CA ASP A 325 5.53 -12.19 3.22
C ASP A 325 4.94 -10.75 3.10
N GLN A 326 5.72 -9.77 2.66
CA GLN A 326 5.25 -8.43 2.30
C GLN A 326 4.99 -8.32 0.80
N ASP A 327 4.18 -7.35 0.35
CA ASP A 327 3.76 -7.27 -1.07
C ASP A 327 4.90 -7.17 -2.10
N HIS A 328 6.09 -6.78 -1.66
CA HIS A 328 7.30 -6.62 -2.46
C HIS A 328 8.37 -7.68 -2.14
N ASP A 329 7.99 -8.80 -1.52
CA ASP A 329 8.85 -9.95 -1.29
C ASP A 329 9.43 -10.49 -2.61
N GLY A 330 10.74 -10.75 -2.63
CA GLY A 330 11.47 -11.18 -3.81
C GLY A 330 11.62 -10.13 -4.92
N GLN A 331 11.11 -8.90 -4.75
CA GLN A 331 11.17 -7.83 -5.76
C GLN A 331 12.29 -6.81 -5.51
N VAL A 332 13.06 -6.97 -4.42
CA VAL A 332 14.09 -6.02 -4.00
C VAL A 332 15.47 -6.67 -3.99
N THR A 333 16.44 -5.98 -4.58
CA THR A 333 17.87 -6.28 -4.45
C THR A 333 18.58 -5.12 -3.76
N LEU A 334 19.80 -5.34 -3.25
CA LEU A 334 20.54 -4.34 -2.49
C LEU A 334 21.92 -4.09 -3.10
N PHE A 335 22.27 -2.82 -3.29
CA PHE A 335 23.58 -2.40 -3.79
C PHE A 335 24.08 -1.18 -3.03
N GLY A 336 25.11 -1.38 -2.18
CA GLY A 336 25.74 -0.29 -1.43
C GLY A 336 24.78 0.51 -0.55
N GLY A 337 23.87 -0.18 0.17
CA GLY A 337 22.83 0.44 0.99
C GLY A 337 21.58 0.91 0.24
N ILE A 338 21.63 0.94 -1.11
CA ILE A 338 20.51 1.33 -1.96
C ILE A 338 19.67 0.10 -2.27
N GLN A 339 18.36 0.18 -2.02
CA GLN A 339 17.39 -0.86 -2.30
C GLN A 339 16.84 -0.64 -3.71
N LEU A 340 17.05 -1.61 -4.59
CA LEU A 340 16.61 -1.58 -5.99
C LEU A 340 15.33 -2.42 -6.07
N TRP A 341 14.20 -1.76 -6.23
CA TRP A 341 12.89 -2.39 -6.35
C TRP A 341 12.45 -2.45 -7.81
N THR A 342 12.03 -3.64 -8.23
CA THR A 342 11.47 -3.87 -9.58
C THR A 342 9.97 -3.65 -9.53
N VAL A 343 9.47 -2.70 -10.32
CA VAL A 343 8.04 -2.35 -10.36
C VAL A 343 7.24 -3.55 -10.91
N PRO A 344 6.28 -4.11 -10.15
CA PRO A 344 5.59 -5.34 -10.55
C PRO A 344 4.52 -5.09 -11.62
N ARG A 345 4.04 -3.84 -11.77
CA ARG A 345 2.97 -3.50 -12.71
C ARG A 345 3.06 -2.04 -13.18
N THR A 346 2.69 -1.79 -14.43
CA THR A 346 2.52 -0.43 -14.95
C THR A 346 1.26 0.21 -14.37
N GLY A 347 1.35 1.44 -13.88
CA GLY A 347 0.18 2.22 -13.46
C GLY A 347 0.53 3.41 -12.59
N GLU A 348 -0.48 3.98 -11.95
CA GLU A 348 -0.32 5.11 -11.03
C GLU A 348 -0.02 4.62 -9.62
N TYR A 349 1.06 5.11 -9.02
CA TYR A 349 1.50 4.80 -7.66
C TYR A 349 1.54 6.05 -6.80
N ARG A 350 1.07 5.95 -5.56
CA ARG A 350 1.29 6.97 -4.53
C ARG A 350 2.57 6.64 -3.76
N ILE A 351 3.51 7.57 -3.75
CA ILE A 351 4.78 7.41 -3.03
C ILE A 351 4.82 8.41 -1.89
N GLU A 352 5.03 7.90 -0.68
CA GLU A 352 5.32 8.67 0.52
C GLU A 352 6.78 8.44 0.93
N ALA A 353 7.58 9.51 0.97
CA ALA A 353 8.96 9.50 1.45
C ALA A 353 9.07 10.29 2.75
N ILE A 354 9.69 9.70 3.77
CA ILE A 354 9.93 10.31 5.08
C ILE A 354 11.44 10.37 5.32
N GLY A 355 11.98 11.56 5.52
CA GLY A 355 13.38 11.79 5.86
C GLY A 355 13.66 11.43 7.33
N ALA A 356 14.91 11.09 7.63
CA ALA A 356 15.28 10.72 8.99
C ALA A 356 15.47 11.94 9.91
N SER A 357 15.27 11.72 11.21
CA SER A 357 15.61 12.70 12.24
C SER A 357 17.13 12.88 12.40
N GLY A 358 17.55 14.08 12.79
CA GLY A 358 18.89 14.33 13.31
C GLY A 358 19.09 13.70 14.68
N GLY A 359 20.34 13.53 15.10
CA GLY A 359 20.65 13.16 16.48
C GLY A 359 20.60 14.38 17.42
N TYR A 360 20.73 14.11 18.71
CA TYR A 360 20.81 15.14 19.73
C TYR A 360 21.96 14.93 20.71
N SER A 361 22.41 16.01 21.35
CA SER A 361 23.35 15.92 22.45
C SER A 361 22.62 15.56 23.76
N LYS A 362 23.15 14.62 24.56
CA LYS A 362 22.54 14.21 25.85
C LYS A 362 22.34 15.38 26.82
N ASP A 363 23.17 16.42 26.72
CA ASP A 363 23.08 17.63 27.55
C ASP A 363 22.03 18.65 27.04
N SER A 364 21.34 18.38 25.94
CA SER A 364 20.22 19.23 25.46
C SER A 364 18.99 19.07 26.37
N ILE A 365 18.19 20.13 26.49
CA ILE A 365 16.87 20.03 27.15
C ILE A 365 15.93 19.23 26.25
N ILE A 366 15.92 19.55 24.95
CA ILE A 366 15.21 18.76 23.95
C ILE A 366 15.96 17.45 23.68
N LYS A 367 15.24 16.32 23.70
CA LYS A 367 15.79 14.98 23.44
C LYS A 367 15.46 14.51 22.01
N SER A 368 15.52 15.44 21.07
CA SER A 368 15.25 15.22 19.64
C SER A 368 16.20 16.09 18.81
N GLY A 369 16.58 15.60 17.63
CA GLY A 369 17.30 16.42 16.65
C GLY A 369 16.36 17.30 15.84
N GLY A 370 16.89 17.84 14.74
CA GLY A 370 16.07 18.34 13.65
C GLY A 370 15.15 17.24 13.12
N ARG A 371 13.92 17.61 12.78
CA ARG A 371 12.90 16.67 12.30
C ARG A 371 13.02 16.47 10.79
N GLY A 372 12.88 15.23 10.30
CA GLY A 372 12.83 14.92 8.87
C GLY A 372 11.52 15.35 8.22
N ALA A 373 11.50 15.57 6.91
CA ALA A 373 10.31 15.94 6.16
C ALA A 373 9.48 14.70 5.74
N ARG A 374 8.20 14.90 5.45
CA ARG A 374 7.31 13.90 4.83
C ARG A 374 6.79 14.47 3.52
N ILE A 375 7.07 13.80 2.41
CA ILE A 375 6.80 14.26 1.05
C ILE A 375 6.00 13.18 0.34
N ILE A 376 4.87 13.54 -0.28
CA ILE A 376 3.96 12.60 -0.92
C ILE A 376 3.59 13.08 -2.31
N GLY A 377 3.53 12.19 -3.28
CA GLY A 377 2.96 12.48 -4.60
C GLY A 377 2.58 11.21 -5.36
N ASN A 378 1.82 11.38 -6.43
CA ASN A 378 1.47 10.32 -7.36
C ASN A 378 2.41 10.32 -8.57
N PHE A 379 2.76 9.12 -9.05
CA PHE A 379 3.70 8.89 -10.12
C PHE A 379 3.22 7.75 -11.01
N ILE A 380 3.38 7.90 -12.33
CA ILE A 380 3.23 6.77 -13.26
C ILE A 380 4.54 5.99 -13.27
N LEU A 381 4.50 4.72 -12.88
CA LEU A 381 5.63 3.80 -12.95
C LEU A 381 5.35 2.72 -14.00
N THR A 382 6.40 2.21 -14.63
CA THR A 382 6.27 1.17 -15.67
C THR A 382 6.70 -0.17 -15.09
N LYS A 383 6.00 -1.24 -15.43
CA LYS A 383 6.41 -2.62 -15.11
C LYS A 383 7.87 -2.85 -15.51
N ASP A 384 8.59 -3.58 -14.66
CA ASP A 384 10.00 -3.93 -14.81
C ASP A 384 10.98 -2.73 -14.75
N GLU A 385 10.49 -1.50 -14.53
CA GLU A 385 11.32 -0.35 -14.18
C GLU A 385 11.99 -0.58 -12.81
N ILE A 386 13.28 -0.25 -12.70
CA ILE A 386 14.01 -0.31 -11.42
C ILE A 386 13.94 1.05 -10.73
N ILE A 387 13.41 1.05 -9.51
CA ILE A 387 13.36 2.22 -8.62
C ILE A 387 14.42 2.07 -7.53
N TYR A 388 15.25 3.10 -7.40
CA TYR A 388 16.35 3.17 -6.44
C TYR A 388 15.88 3.89 -5.19
N VAL A 389 15.84 3.15 -4.08
CA VAL A 389 15.35 3.63 -2.79
C VAL A 389 16.51 3.69 -1.79
N ILE A 390 16.77 4.90 -1.28
CA ILE A 390 17.57 5.10 -0.06
C ILE A 390 16.60 5.48 1.05
N VAL A 391 16.58 4.68 2.11
CA VAL A 391 15.90 5.05 3.35
C VAL A 391 16.89 5.76 4.26
N GLY A 392 16.63 7.04 4.54
CA GLY A 392 17.48 7.85 5.40
C GLY A 392 17.60 7.22 6.79
N GLN A 393 18.79 7.27 7.38
CA GLN A 393 19.00 6.83 8.75
C GLN A 393 19.19 8.02 9.68
N LYS A 394 18.88 7.78 10.95
CA LYS A 394 18.92 8.80 11.99
C LYS A 394 20.36 9.20 12.28
N GLY A 395 20.58 10.48 12.53
CA GLY A 395 21.87 10.97 12.97
C GLY A 395 22.24 10.43 14.35
N ARG A 396 23.51 10.07 14.57
CA ARG A 396 23.98 9.54 15.86
C ARG A 396 23.91 10.62 16.93
N SER A 397 23.19 10.34 18.01
CA SER A 397 23.23 11.11 19.25
C SER A 397 24.52 10.87 20.02
N SER A 398 25.08 11.91 20.63
CA SER A 398 26.29 11.83 21.46
C SER A 398 26.12 12.68 22.73
N ARG A 399 27.12 12.73 23.60
CA ARG A 399 27.03 13.52 24.84
C ARG A 399 26.88 15.01 24.57
N GLU A 400 27.76 15.55 23.73
CA GLU A 400 27.95 17.00 23.56
C GLU A 400 27.50 17.56 22.21
N THR A 401 27.22 16.71 21.22
CA THR A 401 26.83 17.11 19.86
C THR A 401 26.10 15.94 19.19
N ALA A 402 25.73 16.10 17.92
CA ALA A 402 25.11 15.04 17.14
C ALA A 402 25.29 15.19 15.63
N GLY A 403 25.10 14.08 14.92
CA GLY A 403 25.10 14.05 13.46
C GLY A 403 23.74 14.42 12.88
N GLY A 404 23.75 14.83 11.61
CA GLY A 404 22.52 15.02 10.85
C GLY A 404 21.92 13.68 10.41
N GLY A 405 20.59 13.65 10.31
CA GLY A 405 19.84 12.57 9.70
C GLY A 405 20.02 12.57 8.18
N GLY A 406 19.95 11.40 7.57
CA GLY A 406 19.98 11.30 6.12
C GLY A 406 18.64 11.60 5.47
N GLY A 407 18.72 12.06 4.22
CA GLY A 407 17.57 12.16 3.34
C GLY A 407 17.10 10.80 2.86
N THR A 408 15.83 10.72 2.50
CA THR A 408 15.19 9.53 1.93
C THR A 408 14.94 9.80 0.45
N PHE A 409 15.46 8.94 -0.43
CA PHE A 409 15.47 9.16 -1.87
C PHE A 409 14.70 8.06 -2.59
N VAL A 410 13.83 8.44 -3.51
CA VAL A 410 13.19 7.55 -4.48
C VAL A 410 13.48 8.10 -5.87
N VAL A 411 14.29 7.37 -6.63
CA VAL A 411 14.96 7.87 -7.83
C VAL A 411 14.88 6.81 -8.93
N ARG A 412 14.71 7.25 -10.18
CA ARG A 412 14.83 6.38 -11.36
C ARG A 412 16.28 6.19 -11.77
N GLU A 413 16.50 5.33 -12.76
CA GLU A 413 17.77 5.27 -13.48
C GLU A 413 18.25 6.66 -13.95
N ASN A 414 19.58 6.78 -14.11
CA ASN A 414 20.25 8.03 -14.49
C ASN A 414 20.07 9.17 -13.48
N ASN A 415 19.86 8.84 -12.20
CA ASN A 415 19.74 9.80 -11.08
C ASN A 415 18.57 10.80 -11.24
N LYS A 416 17.48 10.41 -11.91
CA LYS A 416 16.29 11.27 -12.09
C LYS A 416 15.39 11.15 -10.85
N PRO A 417 15.30 12.16 -9.98
CA PRO A 417 14.53 12.06 -8.75
C PRO A 417 13.02 12.03 -9.05
N LEU A 418 12.29 11.13 -8.38
CA LEU A 418 10.83 11.19 -8.29
C LEU A 418 10.43 12.06 -7.12
N ILE A 419 10.91 11.65 -5.94
CA ILE A 419 10.58 12.25 -4.66
C ILE A 419 11.73 12.04 -3.67
N ILE A 420 12.08 13.09 -2.93
CA ILE A 420 13.15 13.06 -1.94
C ILE A 420 12.66 13.84 -0.72
N ALA A 421 12.78 13.23 0.45
CA ALA A 421 12.48 13.87 1.72
C ALA A 421 13.77 14.22 2.46
N GLY A 422 13.92 15.49 2.83
CA GLY A 422 15.08 15.97 3.59
C GLY A 422 15.15 15.37 5.00
N GLY A 423 16.35 15.06 5.45
CA GLY A 423 16.64 14.68 6.83
C GLY A 423 16.89 15.89 7.73
N GLY A 424 16.69 15.73 9.03
CA GLY A 424 16.91 16.80 10.00
C GLY A 424 18.39 16.99 10.37
N GLY A 425 18.77 18.21 10.75
CA GLY A 425 20.10 18.53 11.27
C GLY A 425 20.33 18.01 12.69
N GLY A 426 21.58 17.74 13.05
CA GLY A 426 21.95 17.42 14.42
C GLY A 426 21.84 18.63 15.34
N VAL A 427 21.65 18.41 16.63
CA VAL A 427 21.57 19.50 17.63
C VAL A 427 22.63 19.40 18.72
N ARG A 428 23.04 20.55 19.23
CA ARG A 428 23.98 20.70 20.35
C ARG A 428 23.41 21.62 21.43
N LYS A 429 23.22 21.06 22.62
CA LYS A 429 22.72 21.72 23.84
C LYS A 429 21.56 22.67 23.54
N MET A 430 20.61 22.19 22.75
CA MET A 430 19.44 22.99 22.37
C MET A 430 18.46 23.05 23.53
N THR A 431 17.97 24.25 23.80
CA THR A 431 16.97 24.54 24.84
C THR A 431 15.55 24.47 24.30
N GLU A 432 15.39 24.72 23.00
CA GLU A 432 14.12 24.76 22.27
C GLU A 432 14.34 24.25 20.84
N GLN A 433 13.31 23.78 20.14
CA GLN A 433 13.42 23.39 18.73
C GLN A 433 13.57 24.64 17.86
N HIS A 434 14.47 24.62 16.87
CA HIS A 434 14.62 25.72 15.92
C HIS A 434 14.23 25.26 14.51
N PRO A 435 13.37 25.98 13.77
CA PRO A 435 12.88 25.56 12.46
C PRO A 435 13.99 25.27 11.45
N GLY A 436 15.09 26.03 11.50
CA GLY A 436 16.25 25.78 10.65
C GLY A 436 16.90 24.40 10.82
N CYS A 437 16.73 23.74 11.98
CA CYS A 437 17.25 22.39 12.19
C CYS A 437 16.41 21.33 11.47
N ASP A 438 15.11 21.60 11.30
CA ASP A 438 14.21 20.69 10.64
C ASP A 438 14.42 20.70 9.13
N ALA A 439 14.06 19.61 8.47
CA ALA A 439 14.10 19.50 7.03
C ALA A 439 13.11 20.45 6.34
N SER A 440 13.52 20.96 5.19
CA SER A 440 12.73 21.85 4.34
C SER A 440 11.86 21.03 3.38
N ILE A 441 10.64 21.50 3.11
CA ILE A 441 9.81 20.98 2.00
C ILE A 441 10.24 21.53 0.63
N ASN A 442 11.07 22.59 0.63
CA ASN A 442 11.61 23.18 -0.60
C ASN A 442 12.91 22.48 -0.99
N THR A 443 13.36 22.72 -2.21
CA THR A 443 14.61 22.17 -2.76
C THR A 443 15.86 22.65 -2.04
N THR A 444 15.83 23.84 -1.44
CA THR A 444 16.95 24.40 -0.68
C THR A 444 17.04 23.78 0.72
N GLY A 445 18.26 23.39 1.11
CA GLY A 445 18.57 22.99 2.47
C GLY A 445 18.57 24.19 3.41
N ASN A 446 18.19 23.95 4.67
CA ASN A 446 18.15 25.01 5.67
C ASN A 446 19.55 25.36 6.17
N GLU A 447 19.66 26.57 6.71
CA GLU A 447 20.88 27.05 7.36
C GLU A 447 21.07 26.45 8.76
N GLY A 448 20.03 26.18 9.55
CA GLY A 448 20.20 25.76 10.95
C GLY A 448 20.30 26.96 11.90
N LYS A 449 20.95 26.79 13.06
CA LYS A 449 21.13 27.87 14.06
C LYS A 449 22.61 28.13 14.29
N ASN A 450 23.06 29.38 14.10
CA ASN A 450 24.47 29.80 14.10
C ASN A 450 25.29 29.17 12.96
N SER A 451 24.72 29.13 11.78
CA SER A 451 25.19 28.29 10.67
C SER A 451 25.09 29.06 9.35
N PRO A 452 25.85 28.67 8.31
CA PRO A 452 25.74 29.31 6.99
C PRO A 452 24.53 28.74 6.23
N LEU A 453 24.28 29.27 5.03
CA LEU A 453 23.25 28.74 4.12
C LEU A 453 23.41 27.23 3.88
N GLY A 454 22.28 26.54 3.72
CA GLY A 454 22.27 25.17 3.21
C GLY A 454 22.66 25.13 1.73
N GLY A 455 22.65 23.92 1.18
CA GLY A 455 22.87 23.70 -0.25
C GLY A 455 21.62 24.06 -1.06
N GLU A 456 21.82 24.30 -2.35
CA GLU A 456 20.78 24.64 -3.32
C GLU A 456 20.93 23.80 -4.59
N ASN A 457 19.86 23.71 -5.38
CA ASN A 457 19.87 23.07 -6.70
C ASN A 457 20.46 21.65 -6.71
N GLY A 458 20.24 20.89 -5.65
CA GLY A 458 20.70 19.51 -5.54
C GLY A 458 22.11 19.37 -4.95
N HIS A 459 22.75 20.45 -4.53
CA HIS A 459 24.10 20.42 -3.97
C HIS A 459 24.14 20.22 -2.45
N GLY A 460 25.26 19.69 -1.95
CA GLY A 460 25.49 19.52 -0.51
C GLY A 460 25.62 20.84 0.25
N GLY A 461 25.41 20.78 1.56
CA GLY A 461 25.40 21.95 2.44
C GLY A 461 26.78 22.50 2.79
N TYR A 462 26.82 23.79 3.13
CA TYR A 462 28.04 24.51 3.50
C TYR A 462 28.37 24.38 4.99
N VAL A 463 29.52 24.94 5.39
CA VAL A 463 29.99 24.99 6.79
C VAL A 463 30.67 26.34 7.09
N SER A 464 30.48 26.87 8.30
CA SER A 464 30.85 28.24 8.70
C SER A 464 32.25 28.41 9.33
N GLY A 465 33.20 27.52 9.02
CA GLY A 465 34.61 27.70 9.41
C GLY A 465 35.15 26.57 10.30
N GLN A 466 36.11 26.91 11.16
CA GLN A 466 36.85 25.95 11.98
C GLN A 466 35.94 25.28 13.02
N TYR A 467 36.23 24.02 13.36
CA TYR A 467 35.51 23.26 14.39
C TYR A 467 33.99 23.05 14.17
N SER A 468 33.47 23.23 12.96
CA SER A 468 32.06 23.00 12.65
C SER A 468 31.75 21.51 12.40
N GLY A 469 30.47 21.16 12.45
CA GLY A 469 29.98 19.91 11.86
C GLY A 469 30.11 19.93 10.33
N GLY A 470 30.02 18.76 9.71
CA GLY A 470 29.98 18.63 8.26
C GLY A 470 28.60 18.98 7.70
N GLY A 471 28.56 19.53 6.48
CA GLY A 471 27.31 19.71 5.75
C GLY A 471 26.70 18.38 5.32
N GLY A 472 25.38 18.36 5.11
CA GLY A 472 24.69 17.23 4.51
C GLY A 472 25.01 17.08 3.02
N GLY A 473 24.93 15.88 2.49
CA GLY A 473 25.00 15.59 1.05
C GLY A 473 23.69 15.96 0.35
N GLY A 474 23.81 16.42 -0.89
CA GLY A 474 22.68 16.62 -1.80
C GLY A 474 22.52 15.47 -2.79
N LEU A 475 21.66 15.64 -3.79
CA LEU A 475 21.51 14.71 -4.90
C LEU A 475 22.83 14.61 -5.70
N PHE A 476 23.41 15.75 -6.10
CA PHE A 476 24.52 15.81 -7.05
C PHE A 476 25.91 15.93 -6.43
N SER A 477 26.02 16.44 -5.20
CA SER A 477 27.33 16.66 -4.57
C SER A 477 27.35 16.35 -3.07
N ASN A 478 28.56 16.12 -2.58
CA ASN A 478 28.81 15.89 -1.16
C ASN A 478 28.64 17.19 -0.37
N GLY A 479 28.28 17.07 0.91
CA GLY A 479 28.35 18.16 1.86
C GLY A 479 29.78 18.61 2.11
N LYS A 480 29.95 19.89 2.45
CA LYS A 480 31.26 20.45 2.74
C LYS A 480 31.83 19.84 4.03
N THR A 481 33.10 19.44 3.96
CA THR A 481 33.87 19.00 5.13
C THR A 481 34.52 20.21 5.79
N SER A 482 34.45 20.30 7.12
CA SER A 482 35.16 21.32 7.88
C SER A 482 36.64 20.98 8.06
N SER A 483 37.53 21.97 7.92
CA SER A 483 38.98 21.87 8.12
C SER A 483 39.49 23.04 8.94
N ASP A 484 40.42 22.80 9.87
CA ASP A 484 41.15 23.88 10.56
C ASP A 484 42.22 24.46 9.60
N GLN A 485 42.43 25.79 9.60
CA GLN A 485 43.52 26.38 8.82
C GLN A 485 44.86 26.08 9.50
N GLY A 486 45.79 25.42 8.78
CA GLY A 486 47.20 25.36 9.19
C GLY A 486 47.72 24.05 9.80
N GLY A 487 47.11 22.89 9.56
CA GLY A 487 47.78 21.59 9.76
C GLY A 487 47.07 20.59 10.68
N GLY A 488 46.63 19.47 10.11
CA GLY A 488 46.53 18.17 10.79
C GLY A 488 45.24 17.81 11.55
N LYS A 489 44.45 18.75 12.08
CA LYS A 489 43.22 18.41 12.84
C LYS A 489 41.95 18.57 11.99
N GLN A 490 41.17 17.50 11.87
CA GLN A 490 39.98 17.43 11.00
C GLN A 490 38.75 18.00 11.72
N GLY A 491 37.85 18.68 11.01
CA GLY A 491 36.51 19.04 11.49
C GLY A 491 35.46 17.97 11.15
N GLY A 492 34.17 18.28 11.29
CA GLY A 492 33.10 17.38 10.88
C GLY A 492 33.16 17.04 9.39
N LYS A 493 33.01 15.75 9.06
CA LYS A 493 33.03 15.27 7.67
C LYS A 493 31.65 15.46 7.05
N GLY A 494 31.62 16.04 5.85
CA GLY A 494 30.38 16.17 5.10
C GLY A 494 29.82 14.80 4.67
N GLY A 495 28.50 14.69 4.61
CA GLY A 495 27.83 13.52 4.05
C GLY A 495 28.10 13.40 2.55
N LYS A 496 28.14 12.18 2.03
CA LYS A 496 28.22 11.93 0.59
C LYS A 496 26.86 12.17 -0.05
N GLY A 497 26.86 12.74 -1.25
CA GLY A 497 25.64 12.92 -2.02
C GLY A 497 25.08 11.60 -2.53
N TYR A 498 23.83 11.59 -2.99
CA TYR A 498 23.16 10.40 -3.54
C TYR A 498 23.98 9.74 -4.65
N VAL A 499 24.48 10.52 -5.63
CA VAL A 499 25.32 10.01 -6.74
C VAL A 499 26.67 9.44 -6.29
N LYS A 500 27.02 9.56 -5.00
CA LYS A 500 28.19 8.98 -4.35
C LYS A 500 27.81 7.95 -3.27
N GLY A 501 26.62 7.37 -3.37
CA GLY A 501 26.11 6.30 -2.52
C GLY A 501 25.46 6.78 -1.21
N GLY A 502 25.27 8.09 -1.00
CA GLY A 502 24.52 8.58 0.17
C GLY A 502 25.16 8.27 1.53
N VAL A 503 26.44 7.90 1.59
CA VAL A 503 27.12 7.56 2.84
C VAL A 503 27.14 8.76 3.79
N GLY A 504 26.70 8.55 5.04
CA GLY A 504 26.71 9.57 6.08
C GLY A 504 28.13 10.03 6.45
N GLY A 505 28.27 11.24 6.96
CA GLY A 505 29.52 11.84 7.40
C GLY A 505 30.14 11.08 8.59
N LYS A 506 31.47 11.08 8.68
CA LYS A 506 32.21 10.30 9.68
C LYS A 506 31.83 10.73 11.10
N ASN A 507 31.83 9.78 12.02
CA ASN A 507 31.51 9.95 13.44
C ASN A 507 30.05 10.30 13.76
N GLY A 508 29.08 10.09 12.86
CA GLY A 508 27.67 10.09 13.27
C GLY A 508 26.64 10.60 12.27
N GLY A 509 27.02 10.94 11.04
CA GLY A 509 26.03 11.27 10.02
C GLY A 509 25.23 10.02 9.61
N GLY A 510 23.91 10.15 9.48
CA GLY A 510 23.05 9.07 9.00
C GLY A 510 23.25 8.76 7.52
N PHE A 511 23.06 7.49 7.13
CA PHE A 511 22.94 7.09 5.73
C PHE A 511 21.81 7.86 5.03
N GLY A 512 21.98 8.22 3.77
CA GLY A 512 21.20 9.27 3.10
C GLY A 512 21.88 10.65 3.14
N GLY A 513 23.19 10.68 3.41
CA GLY A 513 24.01 11.88 3.29
C GLY A 513 23.98 12.81 4.51
N GLY A 514 23.59 12.35 5.69
CA GLY A 514 23.66 13.17 6.91
C GLY A 514 25.11 13.59 7.21
N GLY A 515 25.32 14.82 7.65
CA GLY A 515 26.62 15.37 8.03
C GLY A 515 27.12 14.80 9.35
N GLY A 516 28.44 14.55 9.44
CA GLY A 516 29.09 14.03 10.63
C GLY A 516 29.62 15.13 11.55
N PHE A 517 29.79 14.82 12.83
CA PHE A 517 30.48 15.68 13.80
C PHE A 517 31.94 15.22 13.99
N LEU A 518 32.72 15.95 14.80
CA LEU A 518 34.03 15.49 15.24
C LEU A 518 33.98 15.05 16.70
N GLU A 519 34.68 13.95 17.02
CA GLU A 519 34.92 13.50 18.39
C GLU A 519 35.66 14.61 19.20
N ASN A 520 35.31 14.75 20.49
CA ASN A 520 35.76 15.80 21.42
C ASN A 520 35.08 17.19 21.29
N GLY A 521 33.77 17.21 21.02
CA GLY A 521 32.93 18.36 21.36
C GLY A 521 32.89 19.48 20.33
N LYS A 522 32.65 19.15 19.05
CA LYS A 522 32.54 20.13 17.95
C LYS A 522 31.13 20.20 17.34
N GLY A 523 30.89 21.18 16.47
CA GLY A 523 29.54 21.55 16.02
C GLY A 523 28.71 20.43 15.36
N PRO A 524 27.38 20.54 15.37
CA PRO A 524 26.49 19.50 14.84
C PRO A 524 26.44 19.46 13.30
N GLY A 525 26.16 18.27 12.76
CA GLY A 525 26.11 18.01 11.32
C GLY A 525 24.78 18.40 10.66
N GLY A 526 24.81 18.77 9.39
CA GLY A 526 23.62 19.09 8.59
C GLY A 526 22.86 17.86 8.09
N GLY A 527 21.56 17.97 7.86
CA GLY A 527 20.74 16.88 7.31
C GLY A 527 20.99 16.63 5.82
N GLY A 528 20.92 15.38 5.37
CA GLY A 528 20.97 15.03 3.95
C GLY A 528 19.63 15.30 3.25
N GLY A 529 19.61 15.33 1.91
CA GLY A 529 18.36 15.55 1.17
C GLY A 529 18.58 15.81 -0.31
N TYR A 530 17.58 16.38 -0.99
CA TYR A 530 17.74 16.86 -2.36
C TYR A 530 18.89 17.86 -2.42
N SER A 531 18.85 18.89 -1.57
CA SER A 531 20.05 19.66 -1.22
C SER A 531 20.41 19.40 0.23
N GLY A 532 21.69 19.45 0.56
CA GLY A 532 22.16 19.19 1.92
C GLY A 532 21.94 20.39 2.85
N GLY A 533 21.56 20.14 4.09
CA GLY A 533 21.55 21.16 5.13
C GLY A 533 22.96 21.54 5.59
N SER A 534 23.13 22.73 6.13
CA SER A 534 24.46 23.21 6.51
C SER A 534 24.98 22.53 7.80
N GLY A 535 26.30 22.48 7.97
CA GLY A 535 26.92 22.16 9.25
C GLY A 535 27.06 23.39 10.14
N SER A 536 26.93 23.22 11.46
CA SER A 536 26.95 24.34 12.42
C SER A 536 28.25 24.44 13.22
N VAL A 537 28.48 25.62 13.80
CA VAL A 537 29.65 25.91 14.65
C VAL A 537 29.61 25.17 15.99
N ASN A 538 30.76 25.13 16.66
CA ASN A 538 30.87 24.64 18.03
C ASN A 538 30.40 25.69 19.06
N LYS A 539 29.09 25.96 19.10
CA LYS A 539 28.47 26.81 20.14
C LYS A 539 27.34 26.05 20.82
N ASP A 540 27.10 26.36 22.09
CA ASP A 540 25.92 25.88 22.79
C ASP A 540 24.67 26.51 22.17
N ASN A 541 23.53 25.83 22.26
CA ASN A 541 22.27 26.25 21.61
C ASN A 541 22.43 26.44 20.08
N SER A 542 22.98 25.43 19.41
CA SER A 542 23.21 25.42 17.95
C SER A 542 22.70 24.14 17.30
N CYS A 543 22.46 24.21 15.98
CA CYS A 543 22.07 23.05 15.19
C CYS A 543 22.52 23.18 13.73
N GLY A 544 22.84 22.03 13.13
CA GLY A 544 22.99 21.93 11.68
C GLY A 544 21.64 22.19 11.00
N GLY A 545 21.69 22.66 9.76
CA GLY A 545 20.48 22.83 8.97
C GLY A 545 19.86 21.51 8.54
N GLY A 546 18.54 21.43 8.43
CA GLY A 546 17.88 20.30 7.78
C GLY A 546 18.04 20.30 6.26
N GLY A 547 17.98 19.13 5.63
CA GLY A 547 18.08 18.99 4.18
C GLY A 547 16.85 19.51 3.44
N GLY A 548 17.03 19.84 2.16
CA GLY A 548 15.96 20.18 1.22
C GLY A 548 15.25 18.93 0.69
N SER A 549 14.01 19.10 0.27
CA SER A 549 13.15 18.06 -0.31
C SER A 549 12.85 18.32 -1.78
N PHE A 550 12.33 17.31 -2.48
CA PHE A 550 11.96 17.40 -3.89
C PHE A 550 10.73 16.53 -4.17
N ASN A 551 9.82 16.99 -5.01
CA ASN A 551 8.65 16.25 -5.43
C ASN A 551 8.23 16.66 -6.85
N ASN A 552 8.32 15.74 -7.81
CA ASN A 552 7.88 15.95 -9.19
C ASN A 552 6.59 15.17 -9.53
N GLY A 553 5.88 14.69 -8.50
CA GLY A 553 4.61 13.99 -8.66
C GLY A 553 3.41 14.94 -8.69
N THR A 554 2.24 14.39 -9.01
CA THR A 554 0.95 15.06 -8.86
C THR A 554 0.36 14.82 -7.47
N ASP A 555 -0.74 15.50 -7.11
CA ASP A 555 -1.42 15.36 -5.80
C ASP A 555 -0.47 15.44 -4.59
N GLN A 556 0.34 16.50 -4.58
CA GLN A 556 1.41 16.64 -3.60
C GLN A 556 0.88 16.96 -2.20
N GLN A 557 1.38 16.24 -1.20
CA GLN A 557 1.16 16.53 0.22
C GLN A 557 2.50 16.54 0.94
N ASN A 558 3.01 17.75 1.19
CA ASN A 558 4.35 17.95 1.73
C ASN A 558 4.24 18.57 3.12
N VAL A 559 4.81 17.90 4.11
CA VAL A 559 4.82 18.31 5.51
C VAL A 559 6.27 18.43 5.97
N CYS A 560 6.66 19.65 6.34
CA CYS A 560 7.94 19.86 6.99
C CYS A 560 7.92 19.26 8.39
N CYS A 561 9.09 18.90 8.89
CA CYS A 561 9.29 18.64 10.32
C CYS A 561 8.39 17.52 10.92
N TYR A 562 8.20 16.43 10.19
CA TYR A 562 7.32 15.32 10.54
C TYR A 562 7.98 14.27 11.46
N ASN A 563 9.20 13.82 11.12
CA ASN A 563 9.84 12.70 11.80
C ASN A 563 10.83 13.19 12.87
N SER A 564 10.52 12.99 14.15
CA SER A 564 11.26 13.58 15.27
C SER A 564 12.33 12.72 15.91
N ASP A 565 12.24 11.39 15.79
CA ASP A 565 13.19 10.51 16.47
C ASP A 565 13.47 9.18 15.76
N GLU A 566 12.93 8.97 14.55
CA GLU A 566 13.05 7.71 13.82
C GLU A 566 13.99 7.83 12.61
N HIS A 567 14.29 6.66 12.03
CA HIS A 567 14.80 6.54 10.67
C HIS A 567 13.75 7.01 9.66
N GLY A 568 14.16 7.17 8.42
CA GLY A 568 13.26 7.41 7.31
C GLY A 568 12.42 6.19 6.98
N ARG A 569 11.51 6.37 6.03
CA ARG A 569 10.64 5.32 5.49
C ARG A 569 10.20 5.69 4.08
N VAL A 570 9.97 4.70 3.24
CA VAL A 570 9.26 4.89 1.96
C VAL A 570 8.07 3.96 1.91
N ILE A 571 6.91 4.47 1.52
CA ILE A 571 5.71 3.68 1.26
C ILE A 571 5.32 3.93 -0.20
N ILE A 572 5.19 2.86 -0.99
CA ILE A 572 4.76 2.89 -2.39
C ILE A 572 3.49 2.08 -2.53
N ALA A 573 2.36 2.75 -2.79
CA ALA A 573 1.06 2.13 -2.93
C ALA A 573 0.56 2.21 -4.37
N PHE A 574 0.13 1.09 -4.95
CA PHE A 574 -0.51 1.08 -6.27
C PHE A 574 -1.93 1.63 -6.17
N LEU A 575 -2.30 2.54 -7.08
CA LEU A 575 -3.63 3.13 -7.14
C LEU A 575 -4.50 2.50 -8.21
N ARG A 576 -4.01 2.44 -9.46
CA ARG A 576 -4.78 1.98 -10.63
C ARG A 576 -3.95 1.72 -11.87
#